data_AF-A0A5K0W9V0-F1
#
_entry.id   AF-A0A5K0W9V0-F1
#
_cell.length_a   1.000
_cell.length_b   1.000
_cell.length_c   1.000
_cell.angle_alpha   90.00
_cell.angle_beta   90.00
_cell.angle_gamma   90.00
#
_symmetry.space_group_name_H-M   'P 1'
#
loop_
_entity.id
_entity.type
_entity.pdbx_description
1 polymer ?
#
loop_
_entity_poly.entity_id
_entity_poly.type
_entity_poly.pdbx_seq_one_letter_code
_entity_poly.pdbx_strand_id
1 'polypeptide(L)'
;GGSIGTIRTKANVCCVQFPPDSARTIAMGSADHKIYIYDLRNTRAPWCTLTSHTKTVSYIKFIDPTTLVSASTDNTLKLWDLSSSSSKLLDSPIRTFTGHTNLKV
;
A
#
# COMPACT_ATOMS: atom_id res chain seq x y z
N GLY A 1 24.85 -5.56 13.76
CA GLY A 1 23.67 -6.28 13.24
C GLY A 1 23.62 -6.08 11.75
N GLY A 2 23.65 -7.16 10.97
CA GLY A 2 23.57 -7.12 9.50
C GLY A 2 22.13 -7.15 9.02
N SER A 3 21.90 -6.71 7.77
CA SER A 3 20.61 -6.92 7.10
C SER A 3 20.32 -8.41 6.96
N ILE A 4 19.13 -8.85 7.37
CA ILE A 4 18.68 -10.24 7.28
C ILE A 4 17.98 -10.55 5.94
N GLY A 5 17.73 -9.54 5.11
CA GLY A 5 17.03 -9.70 3.83
C GLY A 5 16.80 -8.38 3.11
N THR A 6 16.51 -8.44 1.82
CA THR A 6 16.18 -7.26 1.01
C THR A 6 15.03 -7.59 0.08
N ILE A 7 13.97 -6.80 0.18
CA ILE A 7 12.85 -6.84 -0.77
C ILE A 7 13.14 -5.79 -1.83
N ARG A 8 13.27 -6.22 -3.09
CA ARG A 8 13.58 -5.33 -4.21
C ARG A 8 12.30 -4.93 -4.91
N THR A 9 12.10 -3.63 -5.09
CA THR A 9 11.01 -3.05 -5.86
C THR A 9 11.53 -2.31 -7.09
N LYS A 10 10.66 -2.13 -8.07
CA LYS A 10 11.03 -1.47 -9.34
C LYS A 10 11.15 0.05 -9.22
N ALA A 11 10.60 0.62 -8.16
CA ALA A 11 10.59 2.05 -7.89
C ALA A 11 10.84 2.33 -6.40
N ASN A 12 11.01 3.62 -6.08
CA ASN A 12 11.28 4.10 -4.73
C ASN A 12 10.15 3.70 -3.77
N VAL A 13 10.57 3.25 -2.59
CA VAL A 13 9.68 3.01 -1.46
C VAL A 13 9.46 4.32 -0.73
N CYS A 14 8.23 4.80 -0.68
CA CYS A 14 7.89 6.09 -0.07
C CYS A 14 7.45 5.93 1.40
N CYS A 15 6.79 4.82 1.72
CA CYS A 15 6.36 4.52 3.08
C CYS A 15 6.24 3.00 3.30
N VAL A 16 6.34 2.58 4.56
CA VAL A 16 6.12 1.21 5.00
C VAL A 16 5.30 1.20 6.29
N GLN A 17 4.39 0.25 6.42
CA GLN A 17 3.57 0.06 7.61
C GLN A 17 3.34 -1.43 7.91
N PHE A 18 3.31 -1.74 9.20
CA PHE A 18 2.82 -3.03 9.69
C PHE A 18 1.32 -2.90 10.03
N PRO A 19 0.53 -3.97 9.84
CA PRO A 19 -0.80 -4.05 10.41
C PRO A 19 -0.70 -4.18 11.94
N PRO A 20 -1.75 -3.77 12.68
CA PRO A 20 -1.72 -3.70 14.14
C PRO A 20 -1.62 -5.06 14.84
N ASP A 21 -2.00 -6.17 14.19
CA ASP A 21 -2.08 -7.51 14.79
C ASP A 21 -0.96 -8.47 14.35
N SER A 22 -0.13 -8.08 13.37
CA SER A 22 0.80 -8.99 12.73
C SER A 22 2.11 -8.33 12.35
N ALA A 23 3.20 -8.87 12.89
CA ALA A 23 4.56 -8.58 12.45
C ALA A 23 4.98 -9.39 11.22
N ARG A 24 4.06 -10.16 10.60
CA ARG A 24 4.36 -11.05 9.46
C ARG A 24 4.05 -10.43 8.12
N THR A 25 3.25 -9.37 8.08
CA THR A 25 2.84 -8.71 6.85
C THR A 25 3.31 -7.28 6.87
N ILE A 26 3.71 -6.75 5.72
CA ILE A 26 4.01 -5.33 5.55
C ILE A 26 3.26 -4.77 4.35
N ALA A 27 2.79 -3.54 4.47
CA ALA A 27 2.30 -2.75 3.36
C ALA A 27 3.32 -1.67 3.01
N MET A 28 3.52 -1.45 1.71
CA MET A 28 4.55 -0.55 1.22
C MET A 28 4.03 0.29 0.07
N GLY A 29 4.09 1.61 0.22
CA GLY A 29 3.68 2.57 -0.80
C GLY A 29 4.86 2.89 -1.72
N SER A 30 4.61 2.88 -3.02
CA SER A 30 5.65 2.99 -4.04
C SER A 30 5.42 4.18 -4.98
N ALA A 31 6.52 4.71 -5.49
CA ALA A 31 6.52 5.76 -6.51
C ALA A 31 5.98 5.29 -7.87
N ASP A 32 5.88 3.98 -8.11
CA ASP A 32 5.19 3.40 -9.28
C ASP A 32 3.66 3.33 -9.16
N HIS A 33 3.10 4.07 -8.20
CA HIS A 33 1.66 4.28 -8.00
C HIS A 33 0.94 3.06 -7.43
N LYS A 34 1.70 2.07 -6.97
CA LYS A 34 1.18 0.84 -6.39
C LYS A 34 1.45 0.78 -4.90
N ILE A 35 0.67 -0.08 -4.26
CA ILE A 35 0.93 -0.51 -2.89
C ILE A 35 1.19 -2.00 -2.93
N TYR A 36 2.29 -2.42 -2.33
CA TYR A 36 2.67 -3.82 -2.25
C TYR A 36 2.43 -4.33 -0.84
N ILE A 37 1.73 -5.45 -0.73
CA ILE A 37 1.56 -6.20 0.52
C ILE A 37 2.44 -7.43 0.44
N TYR A 38 3.38 -7.58 1.38
CA TYR A 38 4.29 -8.72 1.45
C TYR A 38 4.06 -9.53 2.73
N ASP A 39 4.10 -10.85 2.60
CA ASP A 39 4.30 -11.75 3.73
C ASP A 39 5.81 -11.93 3.93
N LEU A 40 6.31 -11.56 5.11
CA LEU A 40 7.72 -11.65 5.47
C LEU A 40 8.24 -13.09 5.56
N ARG A 41 7.35 -14.09 5.63
CA ARG A 41 7.73 -15.52 5.50
C ARG A 41 8.10 -15.88 4.07
N ASN A 42 7.59 -15.15 3.07
CA ASN A 42 7.89 -15.35 1.66
C ASN A 42 7.93 -14.02 0.90
N THR A 43 9.10 -13.40 0.89
CA THR A 43 9.32 -12.09 0.26
C THR A 43 9.63 -12.15 -1.24
N ARG A 44 9.58 -13.33 -1.87
CA ARG A 44 9.91 -13.48 -3.31
C ARG A 44 8.92 -12.77 -4.22
N ALA A 45 7.67 -12.66 -3.78
CA ALA A 45 6.60 -11.98 -4.52
C ALA A 45 5.63 -11.32 -3.53
N PRO A 46 4.97 -10.22 -3.92
CA PRO A 46 3.92 -9.63 -3.11
C PRO A 46 2.76 -10.61 -2.99
N TRP A 47 2.18 -10.68 -1.79
CA TRP A 47 0.96 -11.42 -1.53
C TRP A 47 -0.24 -10.76 -2.22
N CYS A 48 -0.32 -9.43 -2.15
CA CYS A 48 -1.32 -8.62 -2.83
C CYS A 48 -0.71 -7.30 -3.33
N THR A 49 -1.21 -6.78 -4.44
CA THR A 49 -0.80 -5.48 -5.00
C THR A 49 -2.02 -4.63 -5.30
N LEU A 50 -2.03 -3.41 -4.76
CA LEU A 50 -3.12 -2.44 -4.96
C LEU A 50 -2.73 -1.47 -6.08
N THR A 51 -3.55 -1.33 -7.12
CA THR A 51 -3.15 -0.67 -8.39
C THR A 51 -4.06 0.47 -8.86
N SER A 52 -4.85 1.07 -7.98
CA SER A 52 -5.83 2.11 -8.35
C SER A 52 -5.29 3.54 -8.35
N HIS A 53 -4.16 3.81 -7.68
CA HIS A 53 -3.58 5.15 -7.66
C HIS A 53 -2.91 5.47 -9.01
N THR A 54 -2.98 6.75 -9.41
CA THR A 54 -2.42 7.21 -10.70
C THR A 54 -1.13 8.00 -10.54
N LYS A 55 -0.71 8.26 -9.30
CA LYS A 55 0.57 8.88 -8.96
C LYS A 55 1.16 8.23 -7.70
N THR A 56 2.33 8.70 -7.28
CA THR A 56 3.09 8.19 -6.13
C THR A 56 2.23 8.07 -4.88
N VAL A 57 2.27 6.89 -4.27
CA VAL A 57 1.66 6.64 -2.96
C VAL A 57 2.62 7.12 -1.88
N SER A 58 2.28 8.24 -1.25
CA SER A 58 3.15 8.90 -0.27
C SER A 58 2.97 8.37 1.14
N TYR A 59 1.79 7.83 1.46
CA TYR A 59 1.50 7.35 2.81
C TYR A 59 0.51 6.19 2.83
N ILE A 60 0.63 5.35 3.86
CA ILE A 60 -0.29 4.25 4.15
C ILE A 60 -0.57 4.25 5.65
N LYS A 61 -1.77 3.87 6.05
CA LYS A 61 -2.13 3.60 7.43
C LYS A 61 -3.10 2.42 7.50
N PHE A 62 -2.76 1.40 8.29
CA PHE A 62 -3.73 0.39 8.67
C PHE A 62 -4.70 0.96 9.70
N ILE A 63 -6.00 0.76 9.45
CA ILE A 63 -7.07 1.05 10.41
C ILE A 63 -7.27 -0.17 11.32
N ASP A 64 -7.22 -1.35 10.71
CA ASP A 64 -7.34 -2.66 11.36
C ASP A 64 -6.48 -3.67 10.56
N PRO A 65 -6.45 -4.97 10.92
CA PRO A 65 -5.61 -5.97 10.26
C PRO A 65 -5.86 -6.16 8.76
N THR A 66 -7.08 -5.90 8.30
CA THR A 66 -7.52 -6.16 6.93
C THR A 66 -7.79 -4.88 6.15
N THR A 67 -7.97 -3.75 6.84
CA THR A 67 -8.36 -2.49 6.24
C THR A 67 -7.24 -1.47 6.33
N LEU A 68 -6.92 -0.82 5.21
CA LEU A 68 -5.94 0.25 5.16
C LEU A 68 -6.40 1.42 4.31
N VAL A 69 -5.88 2.60 4.64
CA VAL A 69 -6.02 3.82 3.86
C VAL A 69 -4.67 4.16 3.24
N SER A 70 -4.70 4.53 1.97
CA SER A 70 -3.53 5.05 1.26
C SER A 70 -3.74 6.49 0.82
N ALA A 71 -2.68 7.28 0.89
CA ALA A 71 -2.63 8.65 0.38
C ALA A 71 -1.68 8.73 -0.80
N SER A 72 -2.09 9.46 -1.84
CA SER A 72 -1.33 9.61 -3.06
C SER A 72 -1.24 11.07 -3.49
N THR A 73 -0.18 11.35 -4.21
CA THR A 73 0.04 12.63 -4.90
C THR A 73 -0.94 12.86 -6.07
N ASP A 74 -1.82 11.90 -6.37
CA ASP A 74 -2.99 12.08 -7.26
C ASP A 74 -4.15 12.85 -6.60
N ASN A 75 -3.92 13.36 -5.40
CA ASN A 75 -4.87 14.10 -4.58
C ASN A 75 -6.06 13.27 -4.08
N THR A 76 -5.91 11.94 -4.06
CA THR A 76 -6.92 11.04 -3.52
C THR A 76 -6.40 10.27 -2.31
N LEU A 77 -7.33 9.97 -1.42
CA LEU A 77 -7.16 8.90 -0.43
C LEU A 77 -8.01 7.71 -0.88
N LYS A 78 -7.50 6.49 -0.71
CA LYS A 78 -8.25 5.27 -1.04
C LYS A 78 -8.33 4.35 0.15
N LEU A 79 -9.52 3.83 0.41
CA LEU A 79 -9.79 2.83 1.44
C LEU A 79 -9.82 1.44 0.81
N TRP A 80 -9.10 0.51 1.40
CA TRP A 80 -8.92 -0.85 0.90
C TRP A 80 -9.28 -1.86 1.97
N ASP A 81 -9.91 -2.95 1.56
CA ASP A 81 -10.16 -4.11 2.39
C ASP A 81 -9.48 -5.33 1.75
N LEU A 82 -8.60 -5.97 2.51
CA LEU A 82 -7.81 -7.13 2.15
C LEU A 82 -8.52 -8.45 2.51
N SER A 83 -9.67 -8.41 3.19
CA SER A 83 -10.42 -9.60 3.65
C SER A 83 -10.94 -10.45 2.48
N SER A 84 -11.33 -9.79 1.38
CA SER A 84 -11.89 -10.43 0.19
C SER A 84 -10.83 -10.77 -0.88
N SER A 85 -9.55 -10.56 -0.57
CA SER A 85 -8.44 -10.69 -1.52
C SER A 85 -8.09 -12.15 -1.82
N SER A 86 -8.98 -12.88 -2.51
CA SER A 86 -8.64 -14.14 -3.19
C SER A 86 -7.66 -13.91 -4.35
N SER A 87 -7.58 -12.67 -4.84
CA SER A 87 -6.77 -12.24 -5.98
C SER A 87 -5.49 -11.51 -5.53
N LYS A 88 -4.35 -11.79 -6.18
CA LYS A 88 -3.06 -11.11 -5.93
C LYS A 88 -3.02 -9.63 -6.33
N LEU A 89 -4.08 -9.13 -6.96
CA LEU A 89 -4.21 -7.77 -7.47
C LEU A 89 -5.58 -7.23 -7.08
N LEU A 90 -5.59 -6.03 -6.50
CA LEU A 90 -6.81 -5.32 -6.12
C LEU A 90 -6.78 -3.91 -6.71
N ASP A 91 -7.68 -3.65 -7.66
CA ASP A 91 -7.76 -2.40 -8.43
C ASP A 91 -8.96 -1.53 -8.02
N SER A 92 -9.86 -2.10 -7.23
CA SER A 92 -11.13 -1.53 -6.81
C SER A 92 -11.08 -1.21 -5.31
N PRO A 93 -10.74 0.04 -4.92
CA PRO A 93 -10.84 0.45 -3.52
C PRO A 93 -12.32 0.49 -3.11
N ILE A 94 -12.61 0.24 -1.83
CA ILE A 94 -13.95 0.36 -1.25
C ILE A 94 -14.49 1.77 -1.46
N ARG A 95 -13.61 2.76 -1.27
CA ARG A 95 -13.95 4.17 -1.38
C ARG A 95 -12.75 4.96 -1.85
N THR A 96 -12.99 5.93 -2.71
CA THR A 96 -12.01 6.96 -3.09
C THR A 96 -12.50 8.29 -2.52
N PHE A 97 -11.69 8.92 -1.68
CA PHE A 97 -11.94 10.26 -1.16
C PHE A 97 -11.22 11.28 -2.04
N THR A 98 -11.97 12.26 -2.51
CA THR A 98 -11.51 13.35 -3.37
C THR A 98 -11.77 14.69 -2.68
N GLY A 99 -11.28 15.78 -3.25
CA GLY A 99 -11.47 17.13 -2.71
C GLY A 99 -10.20 17.78 -2.18
N HIS A 100 -9.14 17.00 -1.95
CA HIS A 100 -7.79 17.56 -1.89
C HIS A 100 -7.46 18.08 -3.29
N THR A 101 -7.17 19.36 -3.40
CA THR A 101 -6.79 19.97 -4.68
C THR A 101 -5.49 20.71 -4.49
N ASN A 102 -4.60 20.61 -5.48
CA ASN A 102 -3.36 21.38 -5.52
C ASN A 102 -3.59 22.79 -6.11
N LEU A 103 -4.80 23.33 -5.94
CA LEU A 103 -5.14 24.68 -6.34
C LEU A 103 -4.73 25.61 -5.20
N LYS A 104 -3.88 26.59 -5.51
CA LYS A 104 -3.69 27.73 -4.63
C LYS A 104 -4.96 28.58 -4.77
N VAL A 105 -5.75 28.61 -3.70
CA VAL A 105 -6.88 29.54 -3.56
C VAL A 105 -6.33 30.94 -3.30
#